data_AF-A0A7X9JC83-F1
#
_entry.id   AF-A0A7X9JC83-F1
#
_cell.length_a   1.000
_cell.length_b   1.000
_cell.length_c   1.000
_cell.angle_alpha   90.00
_cell.angle_beta   90.00
_cell.angle_gamma   90.00
#
_symmetry.space_group_name_H-M   'P 1'
#
loop_
_entity.id
_entity.type
_entity.pdbx_description
1 polymer ?
#
loop_
_entity_poly.entity_id
_entity_poly.type
_entity_poly.pdbx_seq_one_letter_code
_entity_poly.pdbx_strand_id
1 'polypeptide(L)'
;MKNIAIISTIIFICATGALLFGQDKIKENIKLLKSEDFSEHRRALYELHDSGREAIPFLIEEISNEDSIVLFLGNPKSSQYSRWGPSIYIGVLAAYLIDLIIERNSTDEKEFFSSNLYLGDIKNYLYWDGVIIRKDNMELITVRDLLCIQKIYRKWWSKNKRTSFYILRKQKLPLEDTCYLWE
;
A
#
# COMPACT_ATOMS: atom_id res chain seq x y z
N MET A 1 19.08 41.87 -12.07
CA MET A 1 18.10 41.52 -11.03
C MET A 1 16.73 41.07 -11.56
N LYS A 2 16.16 41.64 -12.66
CA LYS A 2 14.86 41.20 -13.21
C LYS A 2 14.81 39.76 -13.76
N ASN A 3 15.93 39.24 -14.29
CA ASN A 3 15.95 37.89 -14.89
C ASN A 3 15.94 36.74 -13.85
N ILE A 4 16.36 36.98 -12.61
CA ILE A 4 16.37 35.95 -11.55
C ILE A 4 14.95 35.71 -11.03
N ALA A 5 14.12 36.76 -10.94
CA ALA A 5 12.74 36.63 -10.50
C ALA A 5 11.88 35.83 -11.48
N ILE A 6 12.08 35.98 -12.80
CA ILE A 6 11.30 35.26 -13.83
C ILE A 6 11.65 33.76 -13.83
N ILE A 7 12.93 33.40 -13.69
CA ILE A 7 13.38 32.00 -13.64
C ILE A 7 12.85 31.32 -12.37
N SER A 8 12.86 32.02 -11.23
CA SER A 8 12.30 31.49 -9.97
C SER A 8 10.80 31.20 -10.05
N THR A 9 10.02 32.06 -10.72
CA THR A 9 8.56 31.88 -10.84
C THR A 9 8.19 30.72 -11.77
N ILE A 10 8.94 30.53 -12.87
CA ILE A 10 8.69 29.43 -13.82
C ILE A 10 9.01 28.07 -13.19
N ILE A 11 10.12 27.95 -12.44
CA ILE A 11 10.49 26.71 -11.72
C ILE A 11 9.42 26.35 -10.69
N PHE A 12 8.87 27.35 -9.99
CA PHE A 12 7.82 27.13 -8.99
C PHE A 12 6.52 26.60 -9.62
N ILE A 13 6.11 27.11 -10.77
CA ILE A 13 4.90 26.64 -11.48
C ILE A 13 5.07 25.20 -11.98
N CYS A 14 6.22 24.86 -12.56
CA CYS A 14 6.49 23.51 -13.06
C CYS A 14 6.51 22.45 -11.94
N ALA A 15 7.13 22.76 -10.80
CA ALA A 15 7.17 21.87 -9.65
C ALA A 15 5.77 21.63 -9.04
N THR A 16 4.94 22.68 -9.00
CA THR A 16 3.57 22.58 -8.48
C THR A 16 2.67 21.75 -9.39
N GLY A 17 2.81 21.91 -10.73
CA GLY A 17 2.09 21.11 -11.70
C GLY A 17 2.40 19.62 -11.61
N ALA A 18 3.69 19.24 -11.62
CA ALA A 18 4.11 17.84 -11.52
C ALA A 18 3.61 17.16 -10.25
N LEU A 19 3.61 17.88 -9.13
CA LEU A 19 3.14 17.37 -7.83
C LEU A 19 1.62 17.14 -7.81
N LEU A 20 0.84 18.00 -8.48
CA LEU A 20 -0.61 17.81 -8.61
C LEU A 20 -0.95 16.61 -9.52
N PHE A 21 -0.25 16.47 -10.65
CA PHE A 21 -0.44 15.33 -11.56
C PHE A 21 -0.14 13.99 -10.88
N GLY A 22 0.94 13.91 -10.09
CA GLY A 22 1.25 12.70 -9.32
C GLY A 22 0.16 12.32 -8.33
N GLN A 23 -0.42 13.29 -7.62
CA GLN A 23 -1.51 13.03 -6.68
C GLN A 23 -2.78 12.53 -7.36
N ASP A 24 -3.13 13.07 -8.52
CA ASP A 24 -4.33 12.63 -9.24
C ASP A 24 -4.15 11.21 -9.79
N LYS A 25 -2.94 10.84 -10.23
CA LYS A 25 -2.62 9.48 -10.63
C LYS A 25 -2.73 8.49 -9.47
N ILE A 26 -2.24 8.85 -8.28
CA ILE A 26 -2.39 8.03 -7.07
C ILE A 26 -3.87 7.80 -6.74
N LYS A 27 -4.70 8.86 -6.77
CA LYS A 27 -6.15 8.74 -6.51
C LYS A 27 -6.85 7.87 -7.55
N GLU A 28 -6.47 7.98 -8.82
CA GLU A 28 -6.98 7.13 -9.89
C GLU A 28 -6.64 5.66 -9.61
N ASN A 29 -5.37 5.35 -9.31
CA ASN A 29 -4.95 3.99 -9.01
C ASN A 29 -5.64 3.44 -7.74
N ILE A 30 -5.88 4.26 -6.72
CA ILE A 30 -6.69 3.85 -5.55
C ILE A 30 -8.09 3.40 -5.95
N LYS A 31 -8.76 4.12 -6.87
CA LYS A 31 -10.07 3.69 -7.37
C LYS A 31 -9.98 2.37 -8.14
N LEU A 32 -8.90 2.17 -8.89
CA LEU A 32 -8.66 0.94 -9.66
C LEU A 32 -8.34 -0.28 -8.79
N LEU A 33 -7.99 -0.12 -7.51
CA LEU A 33 -7.94 -1.24 -6.55
C LEU A 33 -9.30 -1.93 -6.38
N LYS A 34 -10.40 -1.27 -6.79
CA LYS A 34 -11.76 -1.84 -6.77
C LYS A 34 -12.16 -2.46 -8.10
N SER A 35 -11.29 -2.38 -9.12
CA SER A 35 -11.64 -2.86 -10.45
C SER A 35 -11.82 -4.37 -10.43
N GLU A 36 -12.87 -4.83 -11.11
CA GLU A 36 -13.09 -6.23 -11.43
C GLU A 36 -12.17 -6.69 -12.58
N ASP A 37 -11.60 -5.75 -13.35
CA ASP A 37 -10.55 -6.06 -14.32
C ASP A 37 -9.24 -6.32 -13.57
N PHE A 38 -8.85 -7.59 -13.56
CA PHE A 38 -7.63 -8.06 -12.94
C PHE A 38 -6.36 -7.36 -13.45
N SER A 39 -6.30 -6.99 -14.72
CA SER A 39 -5.17 -6.28 -15.33
C SER A 39 -5.07 -4.86 -14.80
N GLU A 40 -6.20 -4.16 -14.70
CA GLU A 40 -6.26 -2.81 -14.13
C GLU A 40 -5.92 -2.82 -12.64
N HIS A 41 -6.49 -3.75 -11.89
CA HIS A 41 -6.23 -3.92 -10.47
C HIS A 41 -4.74 -4.19 -10.22
N ARG A 42 -4.15 -5.16 -10.93
CA ARG A 42 -2.73 -5.50 -10.81
C ARG A 42 -1.83 -4.33 -11.18
N ARG A 43 -2.20 -3.54 -12.19
CA ARG A 43 -1.46 -2.33 -12.58
C ARG A 43 -1.55 -1.25 -11.52
N ALA A 44 -2.73 -1.03 -10.94
CA ALA A 44 -2.91 -0.08 -9.86
C ALA A 44 -2.03 -0.42 -8.65
N LEU A 45 -1.91 -1.70 -8.29
CA LEU A 45 -1.01 -2.16 -7.24
C LEU A 45 0.46 -1.83 -7.52
N TYR A 46 0.92 -2.14 -8.73
CA TYR A 46 2.27 -1.81 -9.17
C TYR A 46 2.54 -0.30 -9.08
N GLU A 47 1.66 0.51 -9.68
CA GLU A 47 1.82 1.96 -9.74
C GLU A 47 1.79 2.62 -8.35
N LEU A 48 0.97 2.10 -7.43
CA LEU A 48 0.92 2.57 -6.04
C LEU A 48 2.19 2.17 -5.27
N HIS A 49 2.73 0.97 -5.50
CA HIS A 49 4.01 0.55 -4.94
C HIS A 49 5.17 1.41 -5.47
N ASP A 50 5.19 1.68 -6.77
CA ASP A 50 6.22 2.50 -7.42
C ASP A 50 6.16 3.98 -7.02
N SER A 51 4.95 4.53 -6.84
CA SER A 51 4.74 5.87 -6.25
C SER A 51 5.32 5.98 -4.83
N GLY A 52 5.53 4.84 -4.16
CA GLY A 52 6.26 4.73 -2.91
C GLY A 52 5.72 5.66 -1.82
N ARG A 53 6.59 6.54 -1.32
CA ARG A 53 6.28 7.42 -0.18
C ARG A 53 5.04 8.30 -0.41
N GLU A 54 4.82 8.72 -1.65
CA GLU A 54 3.75 9.65 -2.00
C GLU A 54 2.36 8.99 -1.91
N ALA A 55 2.28 7.68 -2.13
CA ALA A 55 1.04 6.92 -2.03
C ALA A 55 0.58 6.68 -0.58
N ILE A 56 1.52 6.56 0.36
CA ILE A 56 1.22 6.24 1.78
C ILE A 56 0.10 7.09 2.39
N PRO A 57 0.10 8.43 2.35
CA PRO A 57 -0.98 9.22 2.96
C PRO A 57 -2.35 8.92 2.35
N PHE A 58 -2.44 8.59 1.06
CA PHE A 58 -3.71 8.25 0.42
C PHE A 58 -4.15 6.82 0.78
N LEU A 59 -3.22 5.87 0.79
CA LEU A 59 -3.49 4.50 1.23
C LEU A 59 -3.98 4.44 2.69
N ILE A 60 -3.44 5.29 3.56
CA ILE A 60 -3.90 5.37 4.96
C ILE A 60 -5.37 5.77 5.04
N GLU A 61 -5.83 6.69 4.19
CA GLU A 61 -7.25 7.09 4.14
C GLU A 61 -8.14 5.94 3.66
N GLU A 62 -7.63 5.06 2.81
CA GLU A 62 -8.33 3.86 2.35
C GLU A 62 -8.36 2.70 3.36
N ILE A 63 -7.58 2.74 4.44
CA ILE A 63 -7.60 1.66 5.45
C ILE A 63 -9.00 1.50 6.09
N SER A 64 -9.79 2.57 6.19
CA SER A 64 -11.16 2.48 6.72
C SER A 64 -12.19 2.01 5.68
N ASN A 65 -11.77 1.64 4.47
CA ASN A 65 -12.65 1.20 3.40
C ASN A 65 -13.14 -0.24 3.65
N GLU A 66 -14.45 -0.39 3.79
CA GLU A 66 -15.12 -1.67 4.09
C GLU A 66 -15.55 -2.44 2.83
N ASP A 67 -15.37 -1.87 1.64
CA ASP A 67 -15.61 -2.59 0.40
C ASP A 67 -14.71 -3.83 0.36
N SER A 68 -15.29 -4.95 -0.08
CA SER A 68 -14.56 -6.21 -0.23
C SER A 68 -14.20 -6.46 -1.68
N ILE A 69 -12.99 -6.93 -1.92
CA ILE A 69 -12.51 -7.39 -3.23
C ILE A 69 -12.14 -8.86 -3.14
N VAL A 70 -12.23 -9.56 -4.27
CA VAL A 70 -11.66 -10.90 -4.39
C VAL A 70 -10.18 -10.74 -4.71
N LEU A 71 -9.31 -11.07 -3.76
CA LEU A 71 -7.88 -11.03 -3.92
C LEU A 71 -7.22 -12.31 -3.39
N PHE A 72 -6.43 -12.94 -4.26
CA PHE A 72 -5.67 -14.14 -3.93
C PHE A 72 -4.21 -13.79 -3.62
N LEU A 73 -3.98 -13.18 -2.44
CA LEU A 73 -2.65 -13.17 -1.83
C LEU A 73 -2.47 -14.47 -1.04
N GLY A 74 -2.34 -15.59 -1.76
CA GLY A 74 -2.00 -16.87 -1.15
C GLY A 74 -0.52 -17.16 -1.31
N ASN A 75 0.04 -18.01 -0.45
CA ASN A 75 1.41 -18.47 -0.58
C ASN A 75 1.63 -19.15 -1.94
N PRO A 76 2.38 -18.55 -2.89
CA PRO A 76 2.56 -19.12 -4.23
C PRO A 76 3.43 -20.40 -4.22
N LYS A 77 4.02 -20.76 -3.09
CA LYS A 77 4.75 -22.03 -2.89
C LYS A 77 3.92 -23.10 -2.19
N SER A 78 2.67 -22.80 -1.81
CA SER A 78 1.77 -23.74 -1.14
C SER A 78 0.74 -24.28 -2.12
N SER A 79 0.45 -25.58 -2.03
CA SER A 79 -0.72 -26.20 -2.66
C SER A 79 -1.96 -26.16 -1.77
N GLN A 80 -1.83 -25.72 -0.51
CA GLN A 80 -2.95 -25.59 0.40
C GLN A 80 -3.72 -24.32 0.08
N TYR A 81 -5.05 -24.46 0.00
CA TYR A 81 -5.95 -23.33 -0.07
C TYR A 81 -5.85 -22.54 1.24
N SER A 82 -5.75 -21.21 1.16
CA SER A 82 -5.71 -20.36 2.35
C SER A 82 -6.91 -20.68 3.25
N ARG A 83 -6.68 -20.70 4.56
CA ARG A 83 -7.75 -20.90 5.55
C ARG A 83 -8.81 -19.80 5.45
N TRP A 84 -8.43 -18.65 4.93
CA TRP A 84 -9.24 -17.45 4.83
C TRP A 84 -9.74 -17.31 3.38
N GLY A 85 -11.05 -17.08 3.23
CA GLY A 85 -11.67 -16.95 1.90
C GLY A 85 -11.04 -15.81 1.09
N PRO A 86 -11.29 -15.75 -0.23
CA PRO A 86 -10.56 -14.85 -1.11
C PRO A 86 -11.04 -13.39 -0.99
N SER A 87 -12.02 -13.11 -0.16
CA SER A 87 -12.60 -11.78 0.02
C SER A 87 -11.91 -11.07 1.16
N ILE A 88 -11.17 -10.00 0.83
CA ILE A 88 -10.55 -9.12 1.82
C ILE A 88 -11.15 -7.72 1.71
N TYR A 89 -11.15 -6.99 2.83
CA TYR A 89 -11.45 -5.57 2.80
C TYR A 89 -10.35 -4.82 2.03
N ILE A 90 -10.74 -3.83 1.22
CA ILE A 90 -9.81 -2.92 0.56
C ILE A 90 -8.90 -2.25 1.60
N GLY A 91 -9.42 -1.95 2.78
CA GLY A 91 -8.63 -1.40 3.86
C GLY A 91 -7.45 -2.29 4.31
N VAL A 92 -7.60 -3.61 4.21
CA VAL A 92 -6.51 -4.57 4.47
C VAL A 92 -5.47 -4.48 3.35
N LEU A 93 -5.89 -4.47 2.09
CA LEU A 93 -4.99 -4.32 0.95
C LEU A 93 -4.20 -2.99 1.02
N ALA A 94 -4.87 -1.90 1.41
CA ALA A 94 -4.22 -0.60 1.57
C ALA A 94 -3.14 -0.64 2.67
N ALA A 95 -3.43 -1.28 3.81
CA ALA A 95 -2.44 -1.51 4.88
C ALA A 95 -1.27 -2.37 4.40
N TYR A 96 -1.55 -3.44 3.66
CA TYR A 96 -0.54 -4.32 3.07
C TYR A 96 0.39 -3.54 2.14
N LEU A 97 -0.15 -2.72 1.25
CA LEU A 97 0.62 -1.91 0.31
C LEU A 97 1.54 -0.91 1.01
N ILE A 98 1.11 -0.32 2.13
CA ILE A 98 1.96 0.57 2.91
C ILE A 98 3.17 -0.19 3.45
N ASP A 99 2.95 -1.38 4.03
CA ASP A 99 4.03 -2.21 4.56
C ASP A 99 4.94 -2.68 3.41
N LEU A 100 4.38 -3.03 2.24
CA LEU A 100 5.14 -3.36 1.02
C LEU A 100 6.02 -2.20 0.54
N ILE A 101 5.49 -0.98 0.47
CA ILE A 101 6.25 0.23 0.11
C ILE A 101 7.41 0.47 1.08
N ILE A 102 7.19 0.26 2.38
CA ILE A 102 8.23 0.43 3.39
C ILE A 102 9.31 -0.63 3.20
N GLU A 103 8.91 -1.89 3.07
CA GLU A 103 9.78 -3.07 3.13
C GLU A 103 10.51 -3.38 1.82
N ARG A 104 9.94 -3.04 0.67
CA ARG A 104 10.44 -3.43 -0.64
C ARG A 104 10.59 -2.22 -1.54
N ASN A 105 11.68 -2.19 -2.31
CA ASN A 105 11.77 -1.28 -3.44
C ASN A 105 10.78 -1.76 -4.52
N SER A 106 10.31 -0.85 -5.37
CA SER A 106 9.57 -1.25 -6.57
C SER A 106 10.44 -2.15 -7.45
N THR A 107 9.80 -3.17 -8.00
CA THR A 107 10.39 -4.03 -9.03
C THR A 107 10.30 -3.30 -10.37
N ASP A 108 11.21 -3.59 -11.30
CA ASP A 108 11.07 -3.08 -12.68
C ASP A 108 9.73 -3.50 -13.28
N GLU A 109 9.07 -2.60 -14.01
CA GLU A 109 7.74 -2.82 -14.58
C GLU A 109 7.67 -4.10 -15.43
N LYS A 110 8.67 -4.30 -16.29
CA LYS A 110 8.72 -5.43 -17.20
C LYS A 110 8.90 -6.72 -16.42
N GLU A 111 9.76 -6.72 -15.42
CA GLU A 111 9.93 -7.86 -14.52
C GLU A 111 8.62 -8.17 -13.77
N PHE A 112 7.98 -7.15 -13.20
CA PHE A 112 6.72 -7.29 -12.47
C PHE A 112 5.64 -7.94 -13.33
N PHE A 113 5.35 -7.41 -14.51
CA PHE A 113 4.26 -7.93 -15.35
C PHE A 113 4.61 -9.23 -16.08
N SER A 114 5.90 -9.54 -16.29
CA SER A 114 6.32 -10.82 -16.87
C SER A 114 6.16 -12.02 -15.94
N SER A 115 6.01 -11.76 -14.63
CA SER A 115 5.82 -12.80 -13.64
C SER A 115 4.39 -13.34 -13.61
N ASN A 116 4.26 -14.65 -13.35
CA ASN A 116 2.99 -15.30 -13.06
C ASN A 116 2.49 -15.01 -11.63
N LEU A 117 3.32 -14.40 -10.79
CA LEU A 117 2.93 -13.98 -9.45
C LEU A 117 2.17 -12.66 -9.50
N TYR A 118 1.09 -12.57 -8.72
CA TYR A 118 0.25 -11.38 -8.69
C TYR A 118 1.03 -10.12 -8.31
N LEU A 119 1.89 -10.21 -7.29
CA LEU A 119 2.77 -9.12 -6.83
C LEU A 119 4.16 -9.10 -7.51
N GLY A 120 4.32 -9.78 -8.65
CA GLY A 120 5.54 -9.75 -9.45
C GLY A 120 6.68 -10.63 -8.91
N ASP A 121 7.16 -10.38 -7.69
CA ASP A 121 8.25 -11.13 -7.05
C ASP A 121 7.72 -11.87 -5.81
N ILE A 122 8.23 -13.07 -5.56
CA ILE A 122 7.97 -13.84 -4.33
C ILE A 122 8.31 -13.03 -3.06
N LYS A 123 9.32 -12.15 -3.11
CA LYS A 123 9.73 -11.29 -1.99
C LYS A 123 8.71 -10.22 -1.63
N ASN A 124 7.75 -9.95 -2.52
CA ASN A 124 6.66 -8.99 -2.30
C ASN A 124 5.49 -9.62 -1.53
N TYR A 125 5.50 -10.94 -1.30
CA TYR A 125 4.55 -11.63 -0.42
C TYR A 125 5.06 -11.58 1.03
N LEU A 126 4.86 -10.42 1.68
CA LEU A 126 5.30 -10.14 3.06
C LEU A 126 4.57 -11.00 4.09
N TYR A 127 3.27 -11.17 3.88
CA TYR A 127 2.34 -11.89 4.74
C TYR A 127 1.60 -12.86 3.82
N TRP A 128 1.74 -14.15 4.09
CA TRP A 128 1.45 -15.18 3.10
C TRP A 128 -0.04 -15.30 2.81
N ASP A 129 -0.88 -15.12 3.83
CA ASP A 129 -2.34 -15.10 3.67
C ASP A 129 -2.87 -13.67 3.41
N GLY A 130 -2.07 -12.64 3.68
CA GLY A 130 -2.43 -11.25 3.43
C GLY A 130 -3.62 -10.79 4.26
N VAL A 131 -3.86 -11.41 5.42
CA VAL A 131 -4.97 -11.08 6.32
C VAL A 131 -4.48 -10.47 7.62
N ILE A 132 -5.32 -9.65 8.22
CA ILE A 132 -5.11 -9.13 9.57
C ILE A 132 -6.06 -9.86 10.51
N ILE A 133 -5.52 -10.37 11.61
CA ILE A 133 -6.28 -10.96 12.70
C ILE A 133 -6.05 -10.19 14.00
N ARG A 134 -6.97 -10.40 14.93
CA ARG A 134 -6.86 -9.94 16.31
C ARG A 134 -6.06 -10.94 17.14
N LYS A 135 -5.01 -10.48 17.82
CA LYS A 135 -4.11 -11.32 18.64
C LYS A 135 -4.77 -11.90 19.88
N ASP A 136 -5.80 -11.24 20.42
CA ASP A 136 -6.44 -11.64 21.68
C ASP A 136 -7.36 -12.86 21.53
N ASN A 137 -7.97 -13.04 20.35
CA ASN A 137 -8.90 -14.14 20.09
C ASN A 137 -8.65 -14.90 18.78
N MET A 138 -7.64 -14.52 18.01
CA MET A 138 -7.28 -15.12 16.71
C MET A 138 -8.42 -15.08 15.68
N GLU A 139 -9.29 -14.06 15.76
CA GLU A 139 -10.38 -13.84 14.82
C GLU A 139 -9.99 -12.86 13.71
N LEU A 140 -10.65 -12.98 12.56
CA LEU A 140 -10.59 -11.97 11.49
C LEU A 140 -11.06 -10.62 12.00
N ILE A 141 -10.43 -9.56 11.51
CA ILE A 141 -10.83 -8.19 11.83
C ILE A 141 -12.23 -7.85 11.30
N THR A 142 -12.91 -6.97 12.00
CA THR A 142 -14.20 -6.39 11.58
C THR A 142 -14.02 -5.02 10.93
N VAL A 143 -15.09 -4.46 10.36
CA VAL A 143 -15.12 -3.05 9.91
C VAL A 143 -14.70 -2.08 11.03
N ARG A 144 -15.09 -2.35 12.28
CA ARG A 144 -14.71 -1.50 13.43
C ARG A 144 -13.21 -1.52 13.66
N ASP A 145 -12.56 -2.65 13.43
CA ASP A 145 -11.12 -2.81 13.57
C ASP A 145 -10.36 -2.04 12.49
N LEU A 146 -10.89 -1.94 11.26
CA LEU A 146 -10.30 -1.10 10.20
C LEU A 146 -10.12 0.36 10.64
N LEU A 147 -11.10 0.93 11.35
CA LEU A 147 -11.00 2.28 11.90
C LEU A 147 -9.87 2.41 12.95
N CYS A 148 -9.65 1.36 13.74
CA CYS A 148 -8.56 1.31 14.72
C CYS A 148 -7.19 1.17 14.03
N ILE A 149 -7.10 0.29 13.03
CA ILE A 149 -5.90 0.08 12.20
C ILE A 149 -5.54 1.38 11.48
N GLN A 150 -6.49 2.08 10.88
CA GLN A 150 -6.24 3.38 10.25
C GLN A 150 -5.61 4.38 11.23
N LYS A 151 -6.14 4.47 12.46
CA LYS A 151 -5.58 5.37 13.49
C LYS A 151 -4.15 4.99 13.87
N ILE A 152 -3.84 3.69 13.95
CA ILE A 152 -2.48 3.19 14.18
C ILE A 152 -1.55 3.65 13.06
N TYR A 153 -1.92 3.42 11.79
CA TYR A 153 -1.13 3.82 10.64
C TYR A 153 -0.96 5.34 10.53
N ARG A 154 -2.02 6.14 10.73
CA ARG A 154 -1.94 7.61 10.78
C ARG A 154 -0.94 8.07 11.85
N LYS A 155 -1.02 7.50 13.05
CA LYS A 155 -0.12 7.83 14.17
C LYS A 155 1.32 7.45 13.84
N TRP A 156 1.56 6.25 13.32
CA TRP A 156 2.88 5.81 12.91
C TRP A 156 3.45 6.73 11.81
N TRP A 157 2.66 7.03 10.78
CA TRP A 157 3.08 7.87 9.66
C TRP A 157 3.41 9.30 10.08
N SER A 158 2.61 9.88 10.99
CA SER A 158 2.87 11.23 11.52
C SER A 158 4.28 11.39 12.12
N LYS A 159 4.81 10.32 12.74
CA LYS A 159 6.15 10.27 13.33
C LYS A 159 7.24 9.97 12.31
N ASN A 160 6.90 9.25 11.24
CA ASN A 160 7.84 8.61 10.33
C ASN A 160 7.89 9.19 8.90
N LYS A 161 6.99 10.13 8.56
CA LYS A 161 6.87 10.68 7.20
C LYS A 161 8.14 11.32 6.62
N ARG A 162 9.09 11.70 7.48
CA ARG A 162 10.41 12.26 7.08
C ARG A 162 11.58 11.28 7.24
N THR A 163 11.34 10.12 7.84
CA THR A 163 12.35 9.08 8.06
C THR A 163 12.63 8.34 6.75
N SER A 164 13.90 8.14 6.39
CA SER A 164 14.26 7.42 5.15
C SER A 164 13.81 5.95 5.19
N PHE A 165 13.51 5.36 4.04
CA PHE A 165 13.11 3.94 3.99
C PHE A 165 14.19 3.00 4.52
N TYR A 166 15.48 3.33 4.34
CA TYR A 166 16.58 2.58 4.94
C TYR A 166 16.45 2.45 6.47
N ILE A 167 16.02 3.53 7.15
CA ILE A 167 15.82 3.52 8.60
C ILE A 167 14.50 2.83 8.93
N LEU A 168 13.42 3.08 8.18
CA LEU A 168 12.10 2.49 8.44
C LEU A 168 12.12 0.96 8.37
N ARG A 169 12.85 0.37 7.43
CA ARG A 169 13.02 -1.10 7.28
C ARG A 169 13.73 -1.78 8.46
N LYS A 170 14.31 -0.99 9.38
CA LYS A 170 14.95 -1.49 10.61
C LYS A 170 14.13 -1.19 11.85
N GLN A 171 13.00 -0.51 11.69
CA GLN A 171 12.07 -0.19 12.76
C GLN A 171 10.90 -1.15 12.71
N LYS A 172 10.12 -1.12 13.79
CA LYS A 172 8.86 -1.86 13.86
C LYS A 172 7.83 -1.28 12.91
N LEU A 173 7.19 -2.16 12.15
CA LEU A 173 6.06 -1.82 11.30
C LEU A 173 4.82 -1.44 12.14
N PRO A 174 3.83 -0.75 11.54
CA PRO A 174 2.73 -0.13 12.27
C PRO A 174 1.97 -1.06 13.23
N LEU A 175 1.81 -2.34 12.87
CA LEU A 175 1.01 -3.30 13.65
C LEU A 175 1.78 -4.12 14.69
N GLU A 176 3.12 -4.16 14.65
CA GLU A 176 3.93 -5.10 15.44
C GLU A 176 3.65 -5.04 16.95
N ASP A 177 3.49 -3.84 17.50
CA ASP A 177 3.22 -3.60 18.93
C ASP A 177 1.74 -3.32 19.25
N THR A 178 0.83 -3.88 18.45
CA THR A 178 -0.62 -3.69 18.62
C THR A 178 -1.34 -5.01 18.90
N CYS A 179 -2.66 -4.95 19.13
CA CYS A 179 -3.50 -6.13 19.22
C CYS A 179 -3.83 -6.76 17.85
N TYR A 180 -3.28 -6.22 16.75
CA TYR A 180 -3.46 -6.74 15.40
C TYR A 180 -2.16 -7.38 14.90
N LEU A 181 -2.31 -8.38 14.03
CA LEU A 181 -1.24 -9.25 13.53
C LEU A 181 -1.53 -9.59 12.07
N TRP A 182 -0.51 -9.55 11.24
CA TRP A 182 -0.54 -10.10 9.88
C TRP A 182 -0.33 -11.62 9.91
N GLU A 183 -1.12 -12.35 9.13
CA GLU A 183 -0.90 -13.76 8.76
C GLU A 183 -0.72 -13.88 7.23
#